data_AF-A0A158P838-F1
#
_entry.id   AF-A0A158P838-F1
#
_cell.length_a   1.000
_cell.length_b   1.000
_cell.length_c   1.000
_cell.angle_alpha   90.00
_cell.angle_beta   90.00
_cell.angle_gamma   90.00
#
_symmetry.space_group_name_H-M   'P 1'
#
loop_
_entity.id
_entity.type
_entity.pdbx_description
1 polymer ?
#
loop_
_entity_poly.entity_id
_entity_poly.type
_entity_poly.pdbx_seq_one_letter_code
_entity_poly.pdbx_strand_id
1 'polypeptide(L)'
;MFEKYQFNGLLSDRIGYRRKIPDTRNSRCPHSFVTSLPKASIVICYFNESPSVLIRMINSIVDRTPLELIQEILLVDDGSEWPEASLQAADYQRKHPQWNMVKFLQTPSNLGLIRAKVFGARKARGEVLVFLDSHCEVNQNWLQPLLERIKEKPNRVVCPIIDVIDLDTMKYVESPVCKGGLNWGLTFKWDYPLHTYFIDPLNYIRPLKSATMAGGLFAIDRTYFFKIGAYDEGMDVWGAENVEISFRIWLCGGELEIIPCIYFLSLFFSDSISKNSLRAARVWLDEYLPEFFKSRPYLESNIDYGDISDRLKLKENLHCKPFRWLVTFVRLANTSFCLTAEESPIGLIAKGSRVEMRICHAKRNQQWRWNDNNEFRPMGSSRLCLDSLKGLTLLKCHNQGAHQDWKITVRVFIVSNLMH
;
A
#
# COMPACT_ATOMS: atom_id res chain seq x y z
N MET A 1 -11.14 -29.80 -6.92
CA MET A 1 -10.02 -28.95 -6.42
C MET A 1 -10.31 -27.47 -6.54
N PHE A 2 -10.97 -26.99 -7.60
CA PHE A 2 -11.32 -25.56 -7.70
C PHE A 2 -12.23 -25.10 -6.54
N GLU A 3 -13.25 -25.86 -6.18
CA GLU A 3 -14.07 -25.53 -4.99
C GLU A 3 -13.26 -25.52 -3.67
N LYS A 4 -12.19 -26.32 -3.60
CA LYS A 4 -11.36 -26.47 -2.40
C LYS A 4 -10.40 -25.30 -2.21
N TYR A 5 -9.70 -24.92 -3.28
CA TYR A 5 -8.61 -23.93 -3.24
C TYR A 5 -8.94 -22.62 -3.97
N GLN A 6 -10.09 -22.55 -4.64
CA GLN A 6 -10.56 -21.41 -5.42
C GLN A 6 -9.65 -21.04 -6.63
N PHE A 7 -8.86 -22.00 -7.09
CA PHE A 7 -8.09 -21.98 -8.34
C PHE A 7 -7.92 -23.41 -8.88
N ASN A 8 -7.36 -23.55 -10.09
CA ASN A 8 -7.14 -24.84 -10.74
C ASN A 8 -6.00 -25.65 -10.09
N GLY A 9 -6.28 -26.23 -8.91
CA GLY A 9 -5.33 -27.05 -8.15
C GLY A 9 -4.80 -28.26 -8.91
N LEU A 10 -5.61 -28.88 -9.79
CA LEU A 10 -5.16 -30.02 -10.59
C LEU A 10 -4.07 -29.61 -11.59
N LEU A 11 -4.26 -28.46 -12.24
CA LEU A 11 -3.25 -27.93 -13.14
C LEU A 11 -2.00 -27.48 -12.36
N SER A 12 -2.19 -26.87 -11.19
CA SER A 12 -1.07 -26.56 -10.30
C SER A 12 -0.27 -27.81 -9.98
N ASP A 13 -0.89 -28.90 -9.53
CA ASP A 13 -0.18 -30.13 -9.18
C ASP A 13 0.59 -30.71 -10.37
N ARG A 14 0.02 -30.65 -11.58
CA ARG A 14 0.70 -31.09 -12.82
C ARG A 14 1.88 -30.23 -13.23
N ILE A 15 1.86 -28.93 -12.95
CA ILE A 15 3.01 -28.03 -13.17
C ILE A 15 4.19 -28.43 -12.27
N GLY A 16 3.91 -29.02 -11.10
CA GLY A 16 4.92 -29.48 -10.14
C GLY A 16 5.51 -28.35 -9.31
N TYR A 17 6.57 -28.63 -8.54
CA TYR A 17 7.09 -27.68 -7.55
C TYR A 17 8.11 -26.68 -8.09
N ARG A 18 8.51 -26.79 -9.36
CA ARG A 18 9.48 -25.91 -10.02
C ARG A 18 9.06 -25.70 -11.46
N ARG A 19 8.98 -24.44 -11.89
CA ARG A 19 8.77 -24.07 -13.29
C ARG A 19 9.57 -22.83 -13.66
N LYS A 20 9.79 -22.66 -14.96
CA LYS A 20 10.28 -21.39 -15.52
C LYS A 20 9.11 -20.42 -15.67
N ILE A 21 9.35 -19.16 -15.34
CA ILE A 21 8.44 -18.04 -15.55
C ILE A 21 9.14 -17.01 -16.44
N PRO A 22 8.40 -16.19 -17.21
CA PRO A 22 9.00 -15.09 -17.97
C PRO A 22 9.60 -14.04 -17.03
N ASP A 23 10.68 -13.39 -17.48
CA ASP A 23 11.20 -12.19 -16.83
C ASP A 23 10.40 -10.98 -17.35
N THR A 24 9.46 -10.50 -16.54
CA THR A 24 8.55 -9.39 -16.88
C THR A 24 9.13 -8.03 -16.49
N ARG A 25 10.37 -8.00 -15.98
CA ARG A 25 11.04 -6.75 -15.63
C ARG A 25 11.32 -5.93 -16.87
N ASN A 26 11.24 -4.61 -16.70
CA ASN A 26 11.72 -3.70 -17.73
C ASN A 26 13.20 -3.97 -18.00
N SER A 27 13.60 -3.96 -19.28
CA SER A 27 14.99 -4.24 -19.69
C SER A 27 16.02 -3.24 -19.14
N ARG A 28 15.57 -2.10 -18.60
CA ARG A 28 16.42 -1.11 -17.92
C ARG A 28 16.59 -1.33 -16.42
N CYS A 29 15.93 -2.35 -15.85
CA CYS A 29 16.08 -2.65 -14.44
C CYS A 29 17.52 -3.05 -14.10
N PRO A 30 18.04 -2.65 -12.92
CA PRO A 30 19.41 -2.91 -12.57
C PRO A 30 19.67 -4.42 -12.38
N HIS A 31 20.84 -4.86 -12.84
CA HIS A 31 21.34 -6.23 -12.62
C HIS A 31 22.41 -6.29 -11.53
N SER A 32 22.94 -5.13 -11.12
CA SER A 32 23.95 -4.97 -10.08
C SER A 32 23.37 -4.12 -8.95
N PHE A 33 23.64 -4.51 -7.70
CA PHE A 33 23.16 -3.86 -6.49
C PHE A 33 24.31 -3.54 -5.55
N VAL A 34 24.11 -2.64 -4.59
CA VAL A 34 25.13 -2.35 -3.57
C VAL A 34 25.54 -3.59 -2.79
N THR A 35 26.81 -3.64 -2.38
CA THR A 35 27.31 -4.70 -1.50
C THR A 35 26.77 -4.54 -0.07
N SER A 36 26.74 -5.64 0.68
CA SER A 36 26.34 -5.67 2.10
C SER A 36 24.90 -5.17 2.34
N LEU A 37 23.94 -5.73 1.62
CA LEU A 37 22.52 -5.50 1.89
C LEU A 37 22.10 -6.14 3.23
N PRO A 38 21.10 -5.56 3.93
CA PRO A 38 20.59 -6.12 5.18
C PRO A 38 19.95 -7.48 4.95
N LYS A 39 20.02 -8.39 5.93
CA LYS A 39 19.39 -9.72 5.78
C LYS A 39 17.88 -9.66 6.03
N ALA A 40 17.13 -10.40 5.21
CA ALA A 40 15.68 -10.46 5.26
C ALA A 40 15.16 -11.71 5.99
N SER A 41 14.18 -11.54 6.88
CA SER A 41 13.28 -12.61 7.28
C SER A 41 12.03 -12.56 6.40
N ILE A 42 11.82 -13.61 5.62
CA ILE A 42 10.64 -13.72 4.75
C ILE A 42 9.53 -14.40 5.54
N VAL A 43 8.40 -13.73 5.75
CA VAL A 43 7.26 -14.21 6.53
C VAL A 43 6.11 -14.54 5.59
N ILE A 44 5.69 -15.79 5.61
CA ILE A 44 4.65 -16.33 4.73
C ILE A 44 3.59 -16.96 5.63
N CYS A 45 2.42 -16.34 5.70
CA CYS A 45 1.29 -16.86 6.45
C CYS A 45 0.36 -17.63 5.52
N TYR A 46 -0.17 -18.76 5.97
CA TYR A 46 -1.10 -19.56 5.17
C TYR A 46 -2.17 -20.22 6.06
N PHE A 47 -3.32 -20.49 5.45
CA PHE A 47 -4.42 -21.24 6.04
C PHE A 47 -5.05 -22.10 4.95
N ASN A 48 -5.06 -23.43 5.14
CA ASN A 48 -5.64 -24.39 4.18
C ASN A 48 -5.09 -24.30 2.74
N GLU A 49 -3.83 -23.90 2.59
CA GLU A 49 -3.20 -23.67 1.27
C GLU A 49 -2.97 -24.97 0.49
N SER A 50 -2.84 -24.86 -0.84
CA SER A 50 -2.44 -26.01 -1.66
C SER A 50 -0.97 -26.39 -1.44
N PRO A 51 -0.64 -27.67 -1.22
CA PRO A 51 0.74 -28.13 -1.08
C PRO A 51 1.63 -27.78 -2.27
N SER A 52 1.12 -27.92 -3.50
CA SER A 52 1.93 -27.67 -4.70
C SER A 52 2.27 -26.22 -4.89
N VAL A 53 1.35 -25.33 -4.54
CA VAL A 53 1.55 -23.87 -4.59
C VAL A 53 2.52 -23.42 -3.51
N LEU A 54 2.31 -23.86 -2.26
CA LEU A 54 3.18 -23.48 -1.14
C LEU A 54 4.64 -23.92 -1.40
N ILE A 55 4.86 -25.17 -1.82
CA ILE A 55 6.21 -25.67 -2.12
C ILE A 55 6.81 -24.94 -3.33
N ARG A 56 6.02 -24.65 -4.37
CA ARG A 56 6.49 -23.89 -5.54
C ARG A 56 6.91 -22.48 -5.19
N MET A 57 6.17 -21.81 -4.32
CA MET A 57 6.52 -20.48 -3.82
C MET A 57 7.89 -20.48 -3.13
N ILE A 58 8.11 -21.41 -2.20
CA ILE A 58 9.38 -21.49 -1.46
C ILE A 58 10.53 -21.84 -2.40
N ASN A 59 10.33 -22.76 -3.34
CA ASN A 59 11.32 -23.04 -4.37
C ASN A 59 11.62 -21.81 -5.23
N SER A 60 10.61 -21.01 -5.59
CA SER A 60 10.81 -19.79 -6.36
C SER A 60 11.72 -18.80 -5.63
N ILE A 61 11.54 -18.67 -4.31
CA ILE A 61 12.37 -17.82 -3.45
C ILE A 61 13.80 -18.35 -3.39
N VAL A 62 13.97 -19.63 -3.05
CA VAL A 62 15.29 -20.25 -2.91
C VAL A 62 16.07 -20.23 -4.23
N ASP A 63 15.41 -20.47 -5.37
CA ASP A 63 16.05 -20.56 -6.67
C ASP A 63 16.40 -19.18 -7.30
N ARG A 64 15.76 -18.08 -6.86
CA ARG A 64 15.87 -16.75 -7.49
C ARG A 64 16.36 -15.66 -6.53
N THR A 65 16.90 -16.05 -5.40
CA THR A 65 17.42 -15.13 -4.38
C THR A 65 18.83 -15.55 -3.96
N PRO A 66 19.80 -14.63 -3.89
CA PRO A 66 21.08 -14.91 -3.26
C PRO A 66 20.87 -15.30 -1.79
N LEU A 67 21.25 -16.53 -1.42
CA LEU A 67 20.89 -17.14 -0.13
C LEU A 67 21.51 -16.40 1.06
N GLU A 68 22.63 -15.70 0.86
CA GLU A 68 23.28 -14.86 1.86
C GLU A 68 22.40 -13.69 2.35
N LEU A 69 21.43 -13.26 1.52
CA LEU A 69 20.47 -12.21 1.86
C LEU A 69 19.29 -12.74 2.68
N ILE A 70 19.07 -14.04 2.71
CA ILE A 70 17.98 -14.66 3.45
C ILE A 70 18.48 -15.03 4.84
N GLN A 71 17.94 -14.39 5.87
CA GLN A 71 18.17 -14.78 7.26
C GLN A 71 17.40 -16.06 7.59
N GLU A 72 16.15 -16.13 7.18
CA GLU A 72 15.23 -17.25 7.38
C GLU A 72 13.94 -17.06 6.56
N ILE A 73 13.26 -18.15 6.26
CA ILE A 73 11.90 -18.15 5.69
C ILE A 73 10.98 -18.75 6.75
N LEU A 74 10.08 -17.94 7.29
CA LEU A 74 9.10 -18.35 8.30
C LEU A 74 7.80 -18.72 7.60
N LEU A 75 7.52 -20.01 7.53
CA LEU A 75 6.22 -20.56 7.14
C LEU A 75 5.32 -20.60 8.38
N VAL A 76 4.32 -19.72 8.43
CA VAL A 76 3.40 -19.56 9.55
C VAL A 76 2.04 -20.17 9.18
N ASP A 77 1.78 -21.35 9.70
CA ASP A 77 0.48 -22.01 9.61
C ASP A 77 -0.50 -21.34 10.59
N ASP A 78 -1.51 -20.65 10.07
CA ASP A 78 -2.52 -19.96 10.87
C ASP A 78 -3.67 -20.88 11.30
N GLY A 79 -3.32 -22.03 11.88
CA GLY A 79 -4.29 -23.01 12.38
C GLY A 79 -5.06 -23.72 11.26
N SER A 80 -4.40 -24.11 10.17
CA SER A 80 -5.02 -24.86 9.06
C SER A 80 -5.75 -26.10 9.55
N GLU A 81 -6.95 -26.32 9.03
CA GLU A 81 -7.76 -27.52 9.25
C GLU A 81 -7.20 -28.71 8.46
N TRP A 82 -6.54 -28.43 7.35
CA TRP A 82 -5.96 -29.42 6.43
C TRP A 82 -4.45 -29.50 6.61
N PRO A 83 -3.91 -30.62 7.13
CA PRO A 83 -2.49 -30.72 7.46
C PRO A 83 -1.59 -30.94 6.24
N GLU A 84 -2.14 -31.23 5.06
CA GLU A 84 -1.38 -31.71 3.91
C GLU A 84 -0.32 -30.72 3.43
N ALA A 85 -0.60 -29.41 3.46
CA ALA A 85 0.37 -28.40 3.04
C ALA A 85 1.61 -28.41 3.96
N SER A 86 1.39 -28.37 5.27
CA SER A 86 2.43 -28.40 6.29
C SER A 86 3.21 -29.71 6.26
N LEU A 87 2.52 -30.85 6.17
CA LEU A 87 3.15 -32.18 6.12
C LEU A 87 3.99 -32.36 4.86
N GLN A 88 3.45 -32.04 3.68
CA GLN A 88 4.19 -32.21 2.43
C GLN A 88 5.35 -31.23 2.32
N ALA A 89 5.22 -30.00 2.81
CA ALA A 89 6.32 -29.05 2.86
C ALA A 89 7.44 -29.51 3.81
N ALA A 90 7.10 -30.08 4.96
CA ALA A 90 8.08 -30.66 5.89
C ALA A 90 8.78 -31.90 5.27
N ASP A 91 8.02 -32.79 4.63
CA ASP A 91 8.55 -33.93 3.89
C ASP A 91 9.46 -33.52 2.74
N TYR A 92 9.10 -32.44 2.04
CA TYR A 92 9.90 -31.83 0.99
C TYR A 92 11.20 -31.27 1.57
N GLN A 93 11.16 -30.51 2.67
CA GLN A 93 12.35 -29.99 3.36
C GLN A 93 13.34 -31.09 3.71
N ARG A 94 12.88 -32.23 4.25
CA ARG A 94 13.76 -33.36 4.62
C ARG A 94 14.54 -33.92 3.43
N LYS A 95 14.00 -33.78 2.21
CA LYS A 95 14.62 -34.27 0.97
C LYS A 95 15.43 -33.20 0.22
N HIS A 96 15.35 -31.93 0.64
CA HIS A 96 15.90 -30.79 -0.10
C HIS A 96 16.75 -29.91 0.84
N PRO A 97 18.07 -30.16 0.96
CA PRO A 97 18.97 -29.43 1.85
C PRO A 97 18.99 -27.90 1.65
N GLN A 98 18.65 -27.42 0.46
CA GLN A 98 18.52 -26.00 0.15
C GLN A 98 17.39 -25.30 0.93
N TRP A 99 16.50 -26.03 1.60
CA TRP A 99 15.48 -25.51 2.51
C TRP A 99 15.95 -25.41 3.97
N ASN A 100 17.26 -25.49 4.25
CA ASN A 100 17.80 -25.38 5.61
C ASN A 100 17.40 -24.08 6.35
N MET A 101 17.08 -23.01 5.61
CA MET A 101 16.64 -21.72 6.14
C MET A 101 15.13 -21.63 6.40
N VAL A 102 14.36 -22.63 5.99
CA VAL A 102 12.89 -22.66 6.15
C VAL A 102 12.54 -23.14 7.55
N LYS A 103 11.68 -22.41 8.25
CA LYS A 103 11.20 -22.73 9.59
C LYS A 103 9.69 -22.77 9.61
N PHE A 104 9.15 -23.86 10.13
CA PHE A 104 7.72 -24.05 10.32
C PHE A 104 7.31 -23.51 11.69
N LEU A 105 6.31 -22.64 11.68
CA LEU A 105 5.68 -22.08 12.86
C LEU A 105 4.17 -22.33 12.75
N GLN A 106 3.52 -22.50 13.89
CA GLN A 106 2.07 -22.66 13.96
C GLN A 106 1.51 -21.70 15.00
N THR A 107 0.42 -21.02 14.66
CA THR A 107 -0.33 -20.21 15.63
C THR A 107 -1.15 -21.12 16.55
N PRO A 108 -1.51 -20.67 17.78
CA PRO A 108 -2.29 -21.50 18.70
C PRO A 108 -3.72 -21.85 18.21
N SER A 109 -4.26 -21.03 17.32
CA SER A 109 -5.57 -21.13 16.69
C SER A 109 -5.57 -20.26 15.43
N ASN A 110 -6.59 -20.35 14.58
CA ASN A 110 -6.74 -19.40 13.47
C ASN A 110 -6.91 -17.96 14.02
N LEU A 111 -5.88 -17.13 13.86
CA LEU A 111 -5.83 -15.75 14.35
C LEU A 111 -6.28 -14.75 13.28
N GLY A 112 -6.27 -15.16 12.01
CA GLY A 112 -6.42 -14.29 10.85
C GLY A 112 -5.09 -13.76 10.32
N LEU A 113 -5.06 -13.38 9.03
CA LEU A 113 -3.87 -12.90 8.31
C LEU A 113 -3.12 -11.82 9.08
N ILE A 114 -3.83 -10.83 9.62
CA ILE A 114 -3.26 -9.67 10.31
C ILE A 114 -2.43 -10.12 11.51
N ARG A 115 -3.03 -10.93 12.40
CA ARG A 115 -2.40 -11.40 13.62
C ARG A 115 -1.34 -12.48 13.33
N ALA A 116 -1.55 -13.30 12.31
CA ALA A 116 -0.54 -14.26 11.83
C ALA A 116 0.72 -13.54 11.32
N LYS A 117 0.59 -12.45 10.56
CA LYS A 117 1.73 -11.60 10.12
C LYS A 117 2.48 -11.04 11.32
N VAL A 118 1.77 -10.52 12.33
CA VAL A 118 2.39 -10.01 13.56
C VAL A 118 3.08 -11.12 14.36
N PHE A 119 2.47 -12.31 14.45
CA PHE A 119 3.05 -13.49 15.09
C PHE A 119 4.37 -13.90 14.42
N GLY A 120 4.38 -14.00 13.09
CA GLY A 120 5.59 -14.28 12.32
C GLY A 120 6.67 -13.20 12.49
N ALA A 121 6.28 -11.93 12.41
CA ALA A 121 7.19 -10.79 12.59
C ALA A 121 7.87 -10.80 13.97
N ARG A 122 7.16 -11.21 15.04
CA ARG A 122 7.72 -11.33 16.40
C ARG A 122 8.76 -12.44 16.53
N LYS A 123 8.70 -13.47 15.68
CA LYS A 123 9.65 -14.59 15.67
C LYS A 123 10.84 -14.36 14.72
N ALA A 124 10.71 -13.41 13.81
CA ALA A 124 11.73 -13.03 12.84
C ALA A 124 12.96 -12.36 13.47
N ARG A 125 14.13 -12.67 12.91
CA ARG A 125 15.46 -12.24 13.37
C ARG A 125 16.21 -11.36 12.37
N GLY A 126 15.74 -11.30 11.12
CA GLY A 126 16.31 -10.47 10.06
C GLY A 126 16.20 -8.98 10.38
N GLU A 127 17.04 -8.19 9.73
CA GLU A 127 17.02 -6.73 9.82
C GLU A 127 15.78 -6.17 9.09
N VAL A 128 15.42 -6.81 7.97
CA VAL A 128 14.24 -6.48 7.17
C VAL A 128 13.21 -7.59 7.27
N LEU A 129 11.94 -7.23 7.44
CA LEU A 129 10.80 -8.14 7.27
C LEU A 129 10.30 -8.05 5.83
N VAL A 130 10.08 -9.20 5.20
CA VAL A 130 9.45 -9.30 3.88
C VAL A 130 8.22 -10.17 4.03
N PHE A 131 7.04 -9.58 3.85
CA PHE A 131 5.77 -10.32 3.88
C PHE A 131 5.39 -10.73 2.47
N LEU A 132 5.00 -11.99 2.31
CA LEU A 132 4.49 -12.55 1.06
C LEU A 132 3.25 -13.40 1.33
N ASP A 133 2.32 -13.41 0.38
CA ASP A 133 1.17 -14.32 0.43
C ASP A 133 1.62 -15.74 0.06
N SER A 134 0.92 -16.78 0.52
CA SER A 134 1.33 -18.19 0.38
C SER A 134 1.26 -18.79 -1.02
N HIS A 135 0.85 -17.98 -1.99
CA HIS A 135 0.61 -18.36 -3.38
C HIS A 135 1.27 -17.39 -4.35
N CYS A 136 2.55 -17.06 -4.11
CA CYS A 136 3.37 -16.23 -4.99
C CYS A 136 4.41 -17.04 -5.79
N GLU A 137 4.85 -16.50 -6.93
CA GLU A 137 6.12 -16.90 -7.56
C GLU A 137 6.95 -15.64 -7.81
N VAL A 138 8.15 -15.58 -7.22
CA VAL A 138 9.00 -14.38 -7.29
C VAL A 138 9.78 -14.31 -8.61
N ASN A 139 9.98 -13.11 -9.16
CA ASN A 139 10.80 -12.92 -10.37
C ASN A 139 12.31 -12.80 -10.03
N GLN A 140 13.16 -12.65 -11.04
CA GLN A 140 14.61 -12.48 -10.88
C GLN A 140 14.96 -11.16 -10.19
N ASN A 141 15.99 -11.16 -9.33
CA ASN A 141 16.46 -10.01 -8.55
C ASN A 141 15.34 -9.24 -7.83
N TRP A 142 14.34 -9.94 -7.31
CA TRP A 142 13.18 -9.32 -6.69
C TRP A 142 13.50 -8.70 -5.32
N LEU A 143 14.44 -9.29 -4.57
CA LEU A 143 14.68 -8.92 -3.17
C LEU A 143 15.66 -7.75 -3.05
N GLN A 144 16.71 -7.73 -3.85
CA GLN A 144 17.81 -6.77 -3.76
C GLN A 144 17.34 -5.30 -3.88
N PRO A 145 16.47 -4.92 -4.85
CA PRO A 145 15.97 -3.57 -4.91
C PRO A 145 15.13 -3.18 -3.69
N LEU A 146 14.38 -4.11 -3.08
CA LEU A 146 13.65 -3.82 -1.83
C LEU A 146 14.61 -3.46 -0.70
N LEU A 147 15.65 -4.28 -0.52
CA LEU A 147 16.62 -4.11 0.56
C LEU A 147 17.47 -2.86 0.38
N GLU A 148 17.83 -2.50 -0.84
CA GLU A 148 18.61 -1.31 -1.16
C GLU A 148 17.84 -0.03 -0.77
N ARG A 149 16.55 0.04 -1.11
CA ARG A 149 15.69 1.19 -0.75
C ARG A 149 15.53 1.36 0.76
N ILE A 150 15.40 0.26 1.50
CA ILE A 150 15.29 0.28 2.97
C ILE A 150 16.64 0.64 3.61
N LYS A 151 17.75 0.12 3.06
CA LYS A 151 19.10 0.47 3.52
C LYS A 151 19.39 1.97 3.38
N GLU A 152 18.96 2.59 2.29
CA GLU A 152 19.08 4.04 2.10
C GLU A 152 18.27 4.84 3.14
N LYS A 153 17.08 4.37 3.50
CA LYS A 153 16.19 5.04 4.44
C LYS A 153 15.32 4.02 5.17
N PRO A 154 15.64 3.67 6.44
CA PRO A 154 14.95 2.61 7.18
C PRO A 154 13.44 2.85 7.40
N ASN A 155 12.97 4.10 7.32
CA ASN A 155 11.55 4.43 7.42
C ASN A 155 10.79 4.29 6.10
N ARG A 156 11.40 3.73 5.04
CA ARG A 156 10.71 3.38 3.80
C ARG A 156 10.08 2.01 3.93
N VAL A 157 8.84 1.92 3.46
CA VAL A 157 8.12 0.68 3.24
C VAL A 157 8.00 0.50 1.74
N VAL A 158 8.42 -0.65 1.26
CA VAL A 158 8.68 -0.85 -0.17
C VAL A 158 7.86 -2.02 -0.66
N CYS A 159 7.00 -1.73 -1.63
CA CYS A 159 6.15 -2.69 -2.30
C CYS A 159 6.68 -3.00 -3.69
N PRO A 160 6.45 -4.21 -4.20
CA PRO A 160 6.69 -4.54 -5.59
C PRO A 160 5.48 -4.20 -6.46
N ILE A 161 5.65 -4.26 -7.78
CA ILE A 161 4.53 -4.53 -8.69
C ILE A 161 4.07 -5.97 -8.50
N ILE A 162 2.77 -6.22 -8.74
CA ILE A 162 2.16 -7.54 -8.56
C ILE A 162 1.61 -7.97 -9.93
N ASP A 163 2.32 -8.88 -10.59
CA ASP A 163 1.88 -9.67 -11.74
C ASP A 163 0.77 -10.66 -11.36
N VAL A 164 0.11 -11.20 -12.37
CA VAL A 164 -1.06 -12.07 -12.19
C VAL A 164 -0.75 -13.50 -12.64
N ILE A 165 -1.19 -14.48 -11.86
CA ILE A 165 -1.31 -15.88 -12.25
C ILE A 165 -2.78 -16.11 -12.43
N ASP A 166 -3.13 -16.43 -13.66
CA ASP A 166 -4.48 -16.75 -14.02
C ASP A 166 -4.97 -17.99 -13.25
N LEU A 167 -6.10 -17.86 -12.55
CA LEU A 167 -6.64 -18.87 -11.63
C LEU A 167 -6.98 -20.19 -12.35
N ASP A 168 -7.33 -20.11 -13.63
CA ASP A 168 -7.78 -21.26 -14.43
C ASP A 168 -6.64 -21.95 -15.18
N THR A 169 -5.77 -21.15 -15.79
CA THR A 169 -4.71 -21.60 -16.69
C THR A 169 -3.32 -21.62 -16.05
N MET A 170 -3.18 -21.07 -14.84
CA MET A 170 -1.91 -20.90 -14.11
C MET A 170 -0.86 -20.11 -14.91
N LYS A 171 -1.25 -19.37 -15.95
CA LYS A 171 -0.33 -18.56 -16.77
C LYS A 171 0.13 -17.33 -16.01
N TYR A 172 1.41 -17.03 -16.12
CA TYR A 172 2.01 -15.80 -15.60
C TYR A 172 1.78 -14.65 -16.57
N VAL A 173 1.18 -13.56 -16.10
CA VAL A 173 0.75 -12.39 -16.89
C VAL A 173 1.34 -11.13 -16.26
N GLU A 174 2.03 -10.33 -17.08
CA GLU A 174 2.62 -9.07 -16.64
C GLU A 174 1.56 -8.03 -16.29
N SER A 175 1.84 -7.26 -15.24
CA SER A 175 1.04 -6.12 -14.78
C SER A 175 1.73 -4.81 -15.16
N PRO A 176 0.95 -3.79 -15.59
CA PRO A 176 1.51 -2.47 -15.87
C PRO A 176 1.94 -1.78 -14.57
N VAL A 177 2.86 -0.81 -14.69
CA VAL A 177 3.28 0.03 -13.56
C VAL A 177 2.06 0.73 -12.96
N CYS A 178 1.87 0.57 -11.65
CA CYS A 178 0.71 1.05 -10.94
C CYS A 178 1.08 1.58 -9.55
N LYS A 179 0.14 2.31 -8.95
CA LYS A 179 0.18 2.81 -7.59
C LYS A 179 -1.04 2.32 -6.82
N GLY A 180 -0.96 2.36 -5.50
CA GLY A 180 -2.11 2.15 -4.63
C GLY A 180 -2.88 3.45 -4.40
N GLY A 181 -4.18 3.38 -4.64
CA GLY A 181 -5.16 4.39 -4.27
C GLY A 181 -6.24 3.82 -3.36
N LEU A 182 -7.23 4.66 -3.06
CA LEU A 182 -8.40 4.28 -2.28
C LEU A 182 -9.66 5.05 -2.69
N ASN A 183 -10.81 4.57 -2.25
CA ASN A 183 -12.05 5.35 -2.19
C ASN A 183 -12.34 5.81 -0.75
N TRP A 184 -13.36 6.65 -0.57
CA TRP A 184 -13.77 7.14 0.75
C TRP A 184 -14.28 6.05 1.69
N GLY A 185 -14.69 4.89 1.17
CA GLY A 185 -15.03 3.70 1.94
C GLY A 185 -13.83 2.85 2.34
N LEU A 186 -12.61 3.41 2.32
CA LEU A 186 -11.33 2.77 2.66
C LEU A 186 -11.05 1.46 1.91
N THR A 187 -11.59 1.34 0.69
CA THR A 187 -11.33 0.18 -0.18
C THR A 187 -10.16 0.50 -1.09
N PHE A 188 -9.18 -0.40 -1.12
CA PHE A 188 -8.02 -0.29 -2.00
C PHE A 188 -8.43 -0.33 -3.47
N LYS A 189 -7.73 0.43 -4.30
CA LYS A 189 -7.81 0.36 -5.75
C LYS A 189 -6.43 0.53 -6.37
N TRP A 190 -6.23 -0.08 -7.53
CA TRP A 190 -5.09 0.23 -8.37
C TRP A 190 -5.30 1.57 -9.07
N ASP A 191 -4.28 2.41 -9.04
CA ASP A 191 -4.21 3.67 -9.77
C ASP A 191 -3.09 3.62 -10.79
N TYR A 192 -3.42 3.85 -12.05
CA TYR A 192 -2.50 3.68 -13.17
C TYR A 192 -2.03 5.04 -13.67
N PRO A 193 -0.71 5.30 -13.75
CA PRO A 193 -0.20 6.50 -14.38
C PRO A 193 -0.71 6.61 -15.82
N LEU A 194 -1.01 7.83 -16.24
CA LEU A 194 -1.40 8.10 -17.62
C LEU A 194 -0.25 7.81 -18.57
N HIS A 195 -0.57 7.56 -19.85
CA HIS A 195 0.43 7.34 -20.90
C HIS A 195 1.52 8.42 -20.94
N THR A 196 1.19 9.68 -20.65
CA THR A 196 2.15 10.79 -20.62
C THR A 196 3.24 10.65 -19.56
N TYR A 197 2.98 9.91 -18.47
CA TYR A 197 3.99 9.59 -17.46
C TYR A 197 5.14 8.78 -18.05
N PHE A 198 4.85 7.92 -19.03
CA PHE A 198 5.81 7.02 -19.64
C PHE A 198 6.56 7.62 -20.84
N ILE A 199 6.33 8.91 -21.15
CA ILE A 199 7.14 9.64 -22.13
C ILE A 199 8.61 9.68 -21.68
N ASP A 200 8.87 9.80 -20.38
CA ASP A 200 10.20 9.57 -19.81
C ASP A 200 10.39 8.06 -19.55
N PRO A 201 11.26 7.36 -20.31
CA PRO A 201 11.46 5.92 -20.16
C PRO A 201 11.99 5.50 -18.79
N LEU A 202 12.60 6.42 -18.02
CA LEU A 202 13.07 6.13 -16.67
C LEU A 202 11.92 5.92 -15.68
N ASN A 203 10.72 6.40 -15.99
CA ASN A 203 9.55 6.20 -15.16
C ASN A 203 9.04 4.75 -15.14
N TYR A 204 9.55 3.88 -16.03
CA TYR A 204 9.33 2.43 -15.94
C TYR A 204 10.16 1.74 -14.87
N ILE A 205 11.19 2.39 -14.31
CA ILE A 205 12.11 1.79 -13.35
C ILE A 205 12.25 2.57 -12.04
N ARG A 206 11.92 3.86 -12.04
CA ARG A 206 12.01 4.71 -10.85
C ARG A 206 11.01 4.27 -9.78
N PRO A 207 11.41 4.25 -8.50
CA PRO A 207 10.48 4.10 -7.38
C PRO A 207 9.35 5.12 -7.47
N LEU A 208 8.11 4.68 -7.27
CA LEU A 208 6.93 5.53 -7.26
C LEU A 208 6.40 5.66 -5.84
N LYS A 209 6.18 6.88 -5.35
CA LYS A 209 5.41 7.05 -4.12
C LYS A 209 3.97 6.63 -4.33
N SER A 210 3.44 5.90 -3.35
CA SER A 210 2.11 5.31 -3.36
C SER A 210 1.30 5.77 -2.15
N ALA A 211 0.04 6.13 -2.35
CA ALA A 211 -0.83 6.56 -1.25
C ALA A 211 -1.19 5.40 -0.33
N THR A 212 -1.44 4.22 -0.93
CA THR A 212 -1.73 2.97 -0.22
C THR A 212 -0.93 1.81 -0.81
N MET A 213 -0.97 0.65 -0.16
CA MET A 213 -0.43 -0.61 -0.68
C MET A 213 -1.53 -1.67 -0.78
N ALA A 214 -1.33 -2.69 -1.61
CA ALA A 214 -2.20 -3.86 -1.61
C ALA A 214 -2.13 -4.63 -0.27
N GLY A 215 -0.96 -4.64 0.39
CA GLY A 215 -0.75 -5.15 1.75
C GLY A 215 -0.37 -6.63 1.84
N GLY A 216 -0.62 -7.42 0.80
CA GLY A 216 -0.12 -8.80 0.70
C GLY A 216 1.40 -8.86 0.75
N LEU A 217 2.04 -8.06 -0.11
CA LEU A 217 3.48 -8.13 -0.36
C LEU A 217 4.19 -6.79 -0.15
N PHE A 218 5.13 -6.77 0.78
CA PHE A 218 5.98 -5.59 1.04
C PHE A 218 7.20 -5.95 1.89
N ALA A 219 8.20 -5.09 1.85
CA ALA A 219 9.37 -5.12 2.72
C ALA A 219 9.40 -3.89 3.63
N ILE A 220 9.84 -4.08 4.87
CA ILE A 220 9.95 -3.04 5.88
C ILE A 220 11.10 -3.34 6.86
N ASP A 221 11.82 -2.31 7.32
CA ASP A 221 12.77 -2.48 8.42
C ASP A 221 12.06 -3.02 9.66
N ARG A 222 12.61 -4.07 10.29
CA ARG A 222 11.98 -4.76 11.41
C ARG A 222 11.79 -3.83 12.61
N THR A 223 12.78 -3.00 12.91
CA THR A 223 12.72 -2.04 14.02
C THR A 223 11.67 -0.98 13.74
N TYR A 224 11.61 -0.48 12.50
CA TYR A 224 10.60 0.48 12.07
C TYR A 224 9.18 -0.10 12.15
N PHE A 225 8.95 -1.34 11.69
CA PHE A 225 7.65 -2.03 11.77
C PHE A 225 7.10 -2.06 13.20
N PHE A 226 7.93 -2.43 14.18
CA PHE A 226 7.51 -2.43 15.59
C PHE A 226 7.43 -1.01 16.19
N LYS A 227 8.32 -0.10 15.80
CA LYS A 227 8.30 1.30 16.24
C LYS A 227 6.99 1.99 15.86
N ILE A 228 6.50 1.76 14.65
CA ILE A 228 5.21 2.30 14.23
C ILE A 228 4.04 1.52 14.80
N GLY A 229 4.23 0.43 15.55
CA GLY A 229 3.18 -0.30 16.26
C GLY A 229 2.63 -1.54 15.54
N ALA A 230 3.41 -2.17 14.65
CA ALA A 230 3.07 -3.38 13.89
C ALA A 230 1.73 -3.25 13.13
N TYR A 231 0.88 -4.28 13.04
CA TYR A 231 -0.52 -4.11 12.65
C TYR A 231 -1.41 -3.86 13.89
N ASP A 232 -2.58 -3.27 13.68
CA ASP A 232 -3.63 -3.21 14.69
C ASP A 232 -4.22 -4.61 14.93
N GLU A 233 -3.77 -5.28 16.00
CA GLU A 233 -4.26 -6.62 16.37
C GLU A 233 -5.75 -6.64 16.80
N GLY A 234 -6.39 -5.47 16.98
CA GLY A 234 -7.83 -5.36 17.16
C GLY A 234 -8.64 -5.53 15.86
N MET A 235 -7.98 -5.57 14.71
CA MET A 235 -8.60 -5.94 13.43
C MET A 235 -8.79 -7.45 13.32
N ASP A 236 -9.87 -7.86 12.65
CA ASP A 236 -10.24 -9.26 12.49
C ASP A 236 -9.89 -9.77 11.09
N VAL A 237 -9.34 -10.97 11.04
CA VAL A 237 -9.05 -11.77 9.83
C VAL A 237 -8.24 -11.03 8.78
N TRP A 238 -8.90 -10.22 7.95
CA TRP A 238 -8.36 -9.51 6.81
C TRP A 238 -9.22 -8.30 6.46
N GLY A 239 -8.62 -7.28 5.84
CA GLY A 239 -9.31 -6.16 5.22
C GLY A 239 -8.98 -4.83 5.90
N ALA A 240 -8.74 -3.81 5.09
CA ALA A 240 -8.37 -2.44 5.48
C ALA A 240 -7.07 -2.29 6.30
N GLU A 241 -6.39 -3.38 6.68
CA GLU A 241 -5.10 -3.36 7.36
C GLU A 241 -4.04 -2.69 6.49
N ASN A 242 -4.13 -2.93 5.18
CA ASN A 242 -3.25 -2.38 4.16
C ASN A 242 -3.43 -0.86 4.03
N VAL A 243 -4.67 -0.36 4.14
CA VAL A 243 -4.98 1.07 4.11
C VAL A 243 -4.58 1.74 5.43
N GLU A 244 -4.87 1.11 6.57
CA GLU A 244 -4.50 1.61 7.91
C GLU A 244 -2.99 1.80 8.05
N ILE A 245 -2.20 0.77 7.74
CA ILE A 245 -0.75 0.87 7.86
C ILE A 245 -0.18 1.90 6.87
N SER A 246 -0.78 2.06 5.68
CA SER A 246 -0.39 3.08 4.71
C SER A 246 -0.57 4.50 5.24
N PHE A 247 -1.72 4.80 5.86
CA PHE A 247 -1.95 6.09 6.50
C PHE A 247 -0.95 6.33 7.63
N ARG A 248 -0.75 5.32 8.46
CA ARG A 248 0.20 5.41 9.58
C ARG A 248 1.62 5.67 9.11
N ILE A 249 2.11 4.94 8.10
CA ILE A 249 3.45 5.18 7.52
C ILE A 249 3.60 6.64 7.13
N TRP A 250 2.66 7.18 6.34
CA TRP A 250 2.76 8.55 5.84
C TRP A 250 2.60 9.62 6.92
N LEU A 251 1.58 9.49 7.76
CA LEU A 251 1.28 10.49 8.78
C LEU A 251 2.34 10.52 9.88
N CYS A 252 3.01 9.39 10.13
CA CYS A 252 4.03 9.26 11.17
C CYS A 252 5.47 9.34 10.62
N GLY A 253 5.66 9.94 9.44
CA GLY A 253 6.98 10.36 8.93
C GLY A 253 7.78 9.33 8.14
N GLY A 254 7.14 8.23 7.72
CA GLY A 254 7.68 7.26 6.77
C GLY A 254 7.37 7.59 5.31
N GLU A 255 7.76 6.68 4.44
CA GLU A 255 7.51 6.73 2.99
C GLU A 255 7.02 5.37 2.50
N LEU A 256 6.03 5.38 1.61
CA LEU A 256 5.54 4.18 0.94
C LEU A 256 5.85 4.25 -0.56
N GLU A 257 6.67 3.31 -1.03
CA GLU A 257 7.16 3.26 -2.42
C GLU A 257 6.75 1.96 -3.10
N ILE A 258 6.46 2.01 -4.40
CA ILE A 258 6.34 0.86 -5.28
C ILE A 258 7.56 0.83 -6.20
N ILE A 259 8.18 -0.34 -6.34
CA ILE A 259 9.34 -0.56 -7.20
C ILE A 259 8.92 -1.33 -8.45
N PRO A 260 8.93 -0.69 -9.63
CA PRO A 260 8.54 -1.31 -10.89
C PRO A 260 9.37 -2.52 -11.28
N CYS A 261 10.61 -2.62 -10.82
CA CYS A 261 11.53 -3.70 -11.18
C CYS A 261 11.28 -5.02 -10.43
N ILE A 262 10.21 -5.11 -9.65
CA ILE A 262 9.93 -6.25 -8.81
C ILE A 262 8.50 -6.68 -9.04
N TYR A 263 8.31 -7.97 -9.33
CA TYR A 263 7.03 -8.54 -9.68
C TYR A 263 6.72 -9.73 -8.79
N PHE A 264 5.55 -9.69 -8.17
CA PHE A 264 5.00 -10.76 -7.35
C PHE A 264 3.61 -11.13 -7.79
N LEU A 265 2.93 -11.99 -7.05
CA LEU A 265 1.65 -12.55 -7.42
C LEU A 265 0.74 -12.66 -6.19
N SER A 266 -0.58 -12.49 -6.33
CA SER A 266 -1.55 -12.75 -5.25
C SER A 266 -2.92 -13.20 -5.78
N LEU A 267 -3.69 -13.95 -4.97
CA LEU A 267 -5.09 -14.35 -5.23
C LEU A 267 -6.04 -13.56 -4.29
N PHE A 268 -7.24 -13.16 -4.76
CA PHE A 268 -8.15 -12.27 -4.02
C PHE A 268 -9.44 -12.97 -3.53
N PHE A 269 -9.83 -12.74 -2.26
CA PHE A 269 -11.11 -13.13 -1.65
C PHE A 269 -11.69 -12.02 -0.73
N SER A 270 -13.02 -11.90 -0.60
CA SER A 270 -13.77 -11.01 0.32
C SER A 270 -14.34 -11.81 1.52
N ASP A 271 -14.83 -11.29 2.66
CA ASP A 271 -15.21 -9.95 3.13
C ASP A 271 -15.18 -9.96 4.69
N SER A 272 -14.35 -9.10 5.32
CA SER A 272 -14.44 -8.72 6.76
C SER A 272 -14.12 -7.22 6.92
N ILE A 273 -14.58 -6.42 5.97
CA ILE A 273 -14.05 -5.08 5.73
C ILE A 273 -14.62 -4.04 6.72
N SER A 274 -15.84 -4.24 7.21
CA SER A 274 -16.61 -3.20 7.92
C SER A 274 -16.01 -2.76 9.26
N LYS A 275 -15.71 -3.71 10.17
CA LYS A 275 -15.11 -3.40 11.49
C LYS A 275 -13.72 -2.80 11.36
N ASN A 276 -12.85 -3.42 10.56
CA ASN A 276 -11.47 -2.98 10.37
C ASN A 276 -11.41 -1.59 9.73
N SER A 277 -12.24 -1.34 8.70
CA SER A 277 -12.33 -0.02 8.08
C SER A 277 -12.83 1.04 9.07
N LEU A 278 -13.79 0.70 9.94
CA LEU A 278 -14.29 1.63 10.95
C LEU A 278 -13.20 1.96 12.00
N ARG A 279 -12.41 0.96 12.45
CA ARG A 279 -11.24 1.19 13.32
C ARG A 279 -10.24 2.13 12.66
N ALA A 280 -9.86 1.85 11.42
CA ALA A 280 -8.93 2.68 10.66
C ALA A 280 -9.47 4.11 10.46
N ALA A 281 -10.75 4.24 10.11
CA ALA A 281 -11.41 5.52 9.89
C ALA A 281 -11.40 6.39 11.14
N ARG A 282 -11.81 5.83 12.28
CA ARG A 282 -11.90 6.54 13.57
C ARG A 282 -10.54 7.01 14.09
N VAL A 283 -9.47 6.26 13.82
CA VAL A 283 -8.11 6.64 14.26
C VAL A 283 -7.48 7.66 13.31
N TRP A 284 -7.66 7.50 11.99
CA TRP A 284 -6.81 8.18 11.01
C TRP A 284 -7.48 9.25 10.18
N LEU A 285 -8.81 9.29 10.01
CA LEU A 285 -9.45 10.23 9.08
C LEU A 285 -9.72 11.62 9.67
N ASP A 286 -9.60 11.80 10.99
CA ASP A 286 -9.78 13.10 11.66
C ASP A 286 -11.07 13.82 11.21
N GLU A 287 -10.96 15.05 10.69
CA GLU A 287 -12.09 15.85 10.21
C GLU A 287 -12.78 15.29 8.94
N TYR A 288 -12.19 14.28 8.28
CA TYR A 288 -12.73 13.63 7.08
C TYR A 288 -13.54 12.37 7.39
N LEU A 289 -13.71 12.02 8.66
CA LEU A 289 -14.56 10.90 9.07
C LEU A 289 -16.00 10.98 8.49
N PRO A 290 -16.65 12.16 8.35
CA PRO A 290 -17.95 12.24 7.69
C PRO A 290 -17.96 11.74 6.23
N GLU A 291 -16.86 11.88 5.48
CA GLU A 291 -16.78 11.38 4.09
C GLU A 291 -16.78 9.85 4.03
N PHE A 292 -16.18 9.19 5.03
CA PHE A 292 -16.26 7.74 5.20
C PHE A 292 -17.71 7.30 5.45
N PHE A 293 -18.44 7.98 6.33
CA PHE A 293 -19.84 7.66 6.60
C PHE A 293 -20.75 7.98 5.40
N LYS A 294 -20.49 9.04 4.63
CA LYS A 294 -21.19 9.26 3.35
C LYS A 294 -21.00 8.08 2.39
N SER A 295 -19.80 7.49 2.36
CA SER A 295 -19.50 6.32 1.51
C SER A 295 -20.02 5.00 2.08
N ARG A 296 -20.14 4.87 3.40
CA ARG A 296 -20.64 3.68 4.10
C ARG A 296 -21.59 4.07 5.24
N PRO A 297 -22.81 4.54 4.94
CA PRO A 297 -23.71 5.11 5.95
C PRO A 297 -24.11 4.11 7.05
N TYR A 298 -24.22 2.82 6.70
CA TYR A 298 -24.54 1.75 7.63
C TYR A 298 -23.48 1.53 8.73
N LEU A 299 -22.26 2.08 8.57
CA LEU A 299 -21.21 2.03 9.59
C LEU A 299 -21.28 3.18 10.60
N GLU A 300 -22.15 4.16 10.38
CA GLU A 300 -22.35 5.28 11.31
C GLU A 300 -23.15 4.84 12.54
N SER A 301 -24.11 3.94 12.36
CA SER A 301 -24.83 3.26 13.45
C SER A 301 -23.95 2.28 14.22
N ASN A 302 -24.21 2.10 15.52
CA ASN A 302 -23.47 1.33 16.55
C ASN A 302 -22.95 -0.07 16.16
N ILE A 303 -22.05 -0.17 15.20
CA ILE A 303 -21.22 -1.35 14.97
C ILE A 303 -20.12 -1.32 16.01
N ASP A 304 -20.01 -2.39 16.78
CA ASP A 304 -18.91 -2.56 17.72
C ASP A 304 -17.58 -2.70 16.95
N TYR A 305 -16.72 -1.69 17.09
CA TYR A 305 -15.38 -1.68 16.53
C TYR A 305 -14.30 -1.98 17.57
N GLY A 306 -14.68 -2.28 18.82
CA GLY A 306 -13.79 -2.52 19.94
C GLY A 306 -12.99 -1.28 20.37
N ASP A 307 -12.09 -1.47 21.34
CA ASP A 307 -11.25 -0.39 21.85
C ASP A 307 -10.14 0.01 20.85
N ILE A 308 -9.99 1.31 20.63
CA ILE A 308 -8.96 1.92 19.78
C ILE A 308 -8.00 2.82 20.57
N SER A 309 -8.10 2.85 21.90
CA SER A 309 -7.31 3.72 22.78
C SER A 309 -5.81 3.57 22.56
N ASP A 310 -5.32 2.36 22.38
CA ASP A 310 -3.89 2.12 22.13
C ASP A 310 -3.43 2.66 20.78
N ARG A 311 -4.30 2.62 19.76
CA ARG A 311 -3.99 3.19 18.43
C ARG A 311 -4.00 4.72 18.46
N LEU A 312 -4.91 5.33 19.23
CA LEU A 312 -4.95 6.77 19.46
C LEU A 312 -3.70 7.25 20.22
N LYS A 313 -3.34 6.57 21.33
CA LYS A 313 -2.11 6.86 22.08
C LYS A 313 -0.86 6.71 21.21
N LEU A 314 -0.81 5.69 20.36
CA LEU A 314 0.29 5.50 19.41
C LEU A 314 0.40 6.68 18.42
N LYS A 315 -0.74 7.13 17.86
CA LYS A 315 -0.79 8.30 16.97
C LYS A 315 -0.26 9.56 17.65
N GLU A 316 -0.62 9.77 18.92
CA GLU A 316 -0.14 10.89 19.74
C GLU A 316 1.37 10.79 20.05
N ASN A 317 1.82 9.62 20.52
CA ASN A 317 3.20 9.37 20.91
C ASN A 317 4.19 9.50 19.75
N LEU A 318 3.77 9.14 18.54
CA LEU A 318 4.58 9.28 17.33
C LEU A 318 4.49 10.69 16.72
N HIS A 319 3.70 11.60 17.32
CA HIS A 319 3.44 12.94 16.81
C HIS A 319 3.00 12.94 15.34
N CYS A 320 2.10 12.01 14.99
CA CYS A 320 1.66 11.86 13.61
C CYS A 320 0.88 13.09 13.14
N LYS A 321 1.03 13.42 11.87
CA LYS A 321 0.34 14.54 11.23
C LYS A 321 -1.18 14.27 11.13
N PRO A 322 -2.02 15.31 11.10
CA PRO A 322 -3.45 15.15 10.87
C PRO A 322 -3.74 14.71 9.43
N PHE A 323 -4.87 14.04 9.20
CA PHE A 323 -5.24 13.47 7.89
C PHE A 323 -5.25 14.51 6.76
N ARG A 324 -5.62 15.76 7.03
CA ARG A 324 -5.55 16.87 6.04
C ARG A 324 -4.18 17.00 5.36
N TRP A 325 -3.10 16.55 6.01
CA TRP A 325 -1.76 16.55 5.44
C TRP A 325 -1.63 15.58 4.25
N LEU A 326 -2.43 14.50 4.21
CA LEU A 326 -2.54 13.59 3.07
C LEU A 326 -3.41 14.15 1.92
N VAL A 327 -4.31 15.10 2.18
CA VAL A 327 -5.41 15.48 1.25
C VAL A 327 -5.19 16.83 0.53
N THR A 328 -3.97 17.39 0.52
CA THR A 328 -3.81 18.85 0.44
C THR A 328 -3.70 19.53 -0.94
N PHE A 329 -4.02 18.93 -2.08
CA PHE A 329 -3.88 19.63 -3.39
C PHE A 329 -5.09 19.52 -4.34
N VAL A 330 -5.40 20.65 -4.99
CA VAL A 330 -6.27 20.72 -6.18
C VAL A 330 -5.37 20.69 -7.42
N ARG A 331 -5.31 19.51 -8.03
CA ARG A 331 -4.49 19.23 -9.21
C ARG A 331 -5.37 19.18 -10.45
N LEU A 332 -4.96 19.86 -11.53
CA LEU A 332 -5.64 19.70 -12.82
C LEU A 332 -5.45 18.25 -13.30
N ALA A 333 -6.56 17.60 -13.64
CA ALA A 333 -6.55 16.27 -14.23
C ALA A 333 -5.53 16.20 -15.37
N ASN A 334 -4.72 15.14 -15.38
CA ASN A 334 -3.74 14.87 -16.44
C ASN A 334 -2.58 15.87 -16.56
N THR A 335 -2.26 16.64 -15.51
CA THR A 335 -1.09 17.56 -15.53
C THR A 335 -0.25 17.47 -14.25
N SER A 336 0.96 18.06 -14.25
CA SER A 336 1.76 18.32 -13.04
C SER A 336 1.45 19.69 -12.42
N PHE A 337 0.40 20.36 -12.89
CA PHE A 337 0.03 21.70 -12.46
C PHE A 337 -1.05 21.64 -11.37
N CYS A 338 -0.80 22.40 -10.31
CA CYS A 338 -1.72 22.63 -9.21
C CYS A 338 -2.24 24.06 -9.30
N LEU A 339 -3.50 24.23 -8.88
CA LEU A 339 -4.08 25.56 -8.75
C LEU A 339 -3.27 26.34 -7.72
N THR A 340 -2.75 27.51 -8.07
CA THR A 340 -1.78 28.26 -7.26
C THR A 340 -2.22 29.69 -7.11
N ALA A 341 -2.37 30.16 -5.87
CA ALA A 341 -2.56 31.56 -5.57
C ALA A 341 -1.22 32.31 -5.67
N GLU A 342 -1.22 33.45 -6.35
CA GLU A 342 -0.08 34.36 -6.39
C GLU A 342 0.13 35.01 -5.01
N GLU A 343 1.35 34.92 -4.51
CA GLU A 343 1.76 35.55 -3.25
C GLU A 343 2.34 36.94 -3.54
N SER A 344 2.09 37.89 -2.65
CA SER A 344 2.77 39.20 -2.67
C SER A 344 4.28 39.05 -2.42
N PRO A 345 5.11 40.09 -2.68
CA PRO A 345 6.56 40.05 -2.42
C PRO A 345 6.96 39.68 -0.97
N ILE A 346 6.02 39.77 -0.03
CA ILE A 346 6.17 39.38 1.38
C ILE A 346 5.62 37.97 1.70
N GLY A 347 5.28 37.17 0.67
CA GLY A 347 4.84 35.78 0.82
C GLY A 347 3.40 35.60 1.31
N LEU A 348 2.55 36.63 1.20
CA LEU A 348 1.16 36.58 1.66
C LEU A 348 0.16 36.59 0.51
N ILE A 349 -0.90 35.80 0.65
CA ILE A 349 -2.07 35.77 -0.23
C ILE A 349 -3.01 36.91 0.15
N ALA A 350 -3.38 37.76 -0.82
CA ALA A 350 -4.18 38.95 -0.59
C ALA A 350 -5.43 38.99 -1.49
N LYS A 351 -6.36 39.89 -1.18
CA LYS A 351 -7.50 40.18 -2.06
C LYS A 351 -6.96 40.69 -3.40
N GLY A 352 -7.38 40.06 -4.49
CA GLY A 352 -6.91 40.36 -5.85
C GLY A 352 -5.72 39.52 -6.31
N SER A 353 -5.16 38.64 -5.46
CA SER A 353 -4.18 37.64 -5.88
C SER A 353 -4.74 36.84 -7.05
N ARG A 354 -3.96 36.74 -8.13
CA ARG A 354 -4.32 35.90 -9.27
C ARG A 354 -4.17 34.44 -8.89
N VAL A 355 -4.94 33.60 -9.56
CA VAL A 355 -4.86 32.16 -9.40
C VAL A 355 -4.48 31.57 -10.74
N GLU A 356 -3.36 30.87 -10.76
CA GLU A 356 -2.77 30.34 -11.98
C GLU A 356 -2.30 28.89 -11.80
N MET A 357 -1.96 28.27 -12.91
CA MET A 357 -1.47 26.91 -12.92
C MET A 357 0.06 26.93 -12.80
N ARG A 358 0.59 26.43 -11.69
CA ARG A 358 2.04 26.23 -11.50
C ARG A 358 2.33 24.78 -11.15
N ILE A 359 3.59 24.38 -11.33
CA ILE A 359 4.05 23.03 -10.95
C ILE A 359 3.68 22.78 -9.49
N CYS A 360 3.11 21.62 -9.21
CA CYS A 360 2.72 21.23 -7.86
C CYS A 360 3.92 21.24 -6.91
N HIS A 361 3.78 21.94 -5.78
CA HIS A 361 4.77 22.04 -4.71
C HIS A 361 4.03 22.25 -3.36
N ALA A 362 4.64 21.80 -2.27
CA ALA A 362 4.00 21.77 -0.95
C ALA A 362 3.99 23.10 -0.20
N LYS A 363 3.63 24.19 -0.88
CA LYS A 363 3.47 25.52 -0.29
C LYS A 363 2.02 25.87 -0.04
N ARG A 364 1.84 26.77 0.92
CA ARG A 364 0.54 27.25 1.42
C ARG A 364 -0.37 27.81 0.34
N ASN A 365 0.21 28.41 -0.70
CA ASN A 365 -0.50 28.99 -1.83
C ASN A 365 -1.04 27.99 -2.85
N GLN A 366 -0.74 26.69 -2.73
CA GLN A 366 -1.35 25.64 -3.57
C GLN A 366 -2.34 24.74 -2.82
N GLN A 367 -2.60 25.07 -1.55
CA GLN A 367 -3.49 24.30 -0.70
C GLN A 367 -4.87 24.96 -0.68
N TRP A 368 -5.91 24.17 -0.91
CA TRP A 368 -7.28 24.66 -1.06
C TRP A 368 -8.25 23.87 -0.19
N ARG A 369 -9.29 24.54 0.27
CA ARG A 369 -10.44 23.96 0.97
C ARG A 369 -11.69 24.19 0.14
N TRP A 370 -12.46 23.14 -0.07
CA TRP A 370 -13.82 23.24 -0.61
C TRP A 370 -14.82 23.12 0.56
N ASN A 371 -15.90 23.89 0.56
CA ASN A 371 -16.89 23.92 1.64
C ASN A 371 -18.30 23.54 1.14
N ASP A 372 -19.23 23.40 2.08
CA ASP A 372 -20.62 23.01 1.80
C ASP A 372 -21.41 24.06 1.00
N ASN A 373 -20.87 25.28 0.84
CA ASN A 373 -21.40 26.33 -0.03
C ASN A 373 -20.82 26.27 -1.46
N ASN A 374 -20.13 25.18 -1.81
CA ASN A 374 -19.42 24.98 -3.08
C ASN A 374 -18.29 25.98 -3.37
N GLU A 375 -17.71 26.61 -2.35
CA GLU A 375 -16.67 27.63 -2.53
C GLU A 375 -15.27 27.01 -2.38
N PHE A 376 -14.33 27.37 -3.26
CA PHE A 376 -12.91 27.07 -3.07
C PHE A 376 -12.21 28.20 -2.31
N ARG A 377 -11.52 27.87 -1.22
CA ARG A 377 -10.80 28.82 -0.36
C ARG A 377 -9.32 28.44 -0.25
N PRO A 378 -8.37 29.37 -0.41
CA PRO A 378 -6.95 29.09 -0.21
C PRO A 378 -6.66 28.88 1.27
N MET A 379 -5.74 27.97 1.59
CA MET A 379 -5.26 27.72 2.96
C MET A 379 -4.36 28.87 3.42
N GLY A 380 -4.91 30.06 3.58
CA GLY A 380 -4.15 31.31 3.74
C GLY A 380 -4.99 32.42 4.36
N SER A 381 -6.29 32.37 4.06
CA SER A 381 -7.27 33.35 4.49
C SER A 381 -8.64 32.70 4.53
N SER A 382 -9.35 32.84 5.65
CA SER A 382 -10.73 32.35 5.79
C SER A 382 -11.75 33.27 5.10
N ARG A 383 -11.33 34.47 4.67
CA ARG A 383 -12.18 35.52 4.11
C ARG A 383 -12.14 35.60 2.58
N LEU A 384 -11.25 34.83 1.94
CA LEU A 384 -11.04 34.87 0.49
C LEU A 384 -11.55 33.58 -0.16
N CYS A 385 -12.19 33.75 -1.32
CA CYS A 385 -12.76 32.68 -2.14
C CYS A 385 -12.25 32.82 -3.58
N LEU A 386 -12.11 31.68 -4.26
CA LEU A 386 -11.84 31.60 -5.69
C LEU A 386 -13.05 32.14 -6.44
N ASP A 387 -12.77 33.11 -7.29
CA ASP A 387 -13.75 33.94 -7.97
C ASP A 387 -13.46 33.94 -9.47
N SER A 388 -14.51 33.80 -10.29
CA SER A 388 -14.41 33.78 -11.75
C SER A 388 -14.82 35.09 -12.43
N LEU A 389 -15.32 36.09 -11.71
CA LEU A 389 -15.91 37.32 -12.29
C LEU A 389 -14.90 38.17 -13.08
N LYS A 390 -13.64 38.21 -12.64
CA LYS A 390 -12.56 38.97 -13.26
C LYS A 390 -11.36 38.07 -13.60
N GLY A 391 -11.66 36.87 -14.11
CA GLY A 391 -10.70 35.78 -14.21
C GLY A 391 -10.46 35.11 -12.86
N LEU A 392 -9.76 33.97 -12.85
CA LEU A 392 -9.47 33.19 -11.64
C LEU A 392 -8.64 34.02 -10.66
N THR A 393 -9.31 34.57 -9.65
CA THR A 393 -8.72 35.48 -8.66
C THR A 393 -9.29 35.22 -7.28
N LEU A 394 -8.62 35.73 -6.24
CA LEU A 394 -9.09 35.63 -4.86
C LEU A 394 -9.81 36.90 -4.42
N LEU A 395 -11.12 36.83 -4.24
CA LEU A 395 -11.94 37.95 -3.75
C LEU A 395 -12.56 37.62 -2.40
N LYS A 396 -13.22 38.60 -1.77
CA LYS A 396 -13.92 38.34 -0.50
C LYS A 396 -15.05 37.36 -0.76
N CYS A 397 -15.15 36.33 0.08
CA CYS A 397 -16.29 35.42 0.04
C CYS A 397 -17.58 36.20 0.28
N HIS A 398 -18.55 36.08 -0.61
CA HIS A 398 -19.82 36.80 -0.49
C HIS A 398 -21.03 35.87 -0.26
N ASN A 399 -20.86 34.54 -0.30
CA ASN A 399 -21.91 33.54 -0.02
C ASN A 399 -23.20 33.69 -0.87
N GLN A 400 -23.17 34.39 -2.01
CA GLN A 400 -24.37 34.63 -2.84
C GLN A 400 -24.51 33.63 -3.99
N GLY A 401 -23.62 32.63 -4.08
CA GLY A 401 -23.50 31.78 -5.25
C GLY A 401 -23.02 32.57 -6.48
N ALA A 402 -23.20 32.02 -7.69
CA ALA A 402 -22.69 32.56 -8.96
C ALA A 402 -21.18 32.34 -9.18
N HIS A 403 -20.38 33.41 -9.24
CA HIS A 403 -18.97 33.34 -9.68
C HIS A 403 -18.01 32.74 -8.63
N GLN A 404 -18.52 32.44 -7.43
CA GLN A 404 -17.84 31.69 -6.36
C GLN A 404 -18.47 30.31 -6.10
N ASP A 405 -19.49 29.90 -6.88
CA ASP A 405 -20.13 28.58 -6.79
C ASP A 405 -19.44 27.60 -7.77
N TRP A 406 -18.71 26.64 -7.24
CA TRP A 406 -17.90 25.70 -8.03
C TRP A 406 -18.47 24.29 -7.94
N LYS A 407 -18.82 23.73 -9.11
CA LYS A 407 -19.29 22.34 -9.23
C LYS A 407 -18.19 21.43 -9.71
N ILE A 408 -17.97 20.34 -8.98
CA ILE A 408 -17.03 19.29 -9.36
C ILE A 408 -17.77 18.30 -10.27
N THR A 409 -17.49 18.33 -11.57
CA THR A 409 -18.09 17.40 -12.54
C THR A 409 -17.14 16.22 -12.80
N VAL A 410 -17.48 15.07 -12.21
CA VAL A 410 -16.97 13.70 -12.45
C VAL A 410 -15.48 13.40 -12.11
N ARG A 411 -15.29 12.63 -11.03
CA ARG A 411 -14.17 11.70 -10.72
C ARG A 411 -12.72 12.22 -10.74
N VAL A 412 -12.44 13.38 -10.18
CA VAL A 412 -11.05 13.81 -9.92
C VAL A 412 -10.91 14.34 -8.50
N PHE A 413 -11.29 13.53 -7.51
CA PHE A 413 -10.36 13.37 -6.39
C PHE A 413 -9.18 12.56 -6.94
N ILE A 414 -8.21 13.24 -7.54
CA ILE A 414 -6.86 12.74 -7.41
C ILE A 414 -6.48 13.15 -5.99
N VAL A 415 -6.57 12.20 -5.07
CA VAL A 415 -5.83 12.23 -3.81
C VAL A 415 -4.35 12.18 -4.21
N SER A 416 -3.80 13.31 -4.66
CA SER A 416 -2.37 13.47 -4.86
C SER A 416 -1.87 14.33 -3.73
N ASN A 417 -1.59 13.69 -2.61
CA ASN A 417 -0.44 13.98 -1.79
C ASN A 417 -0.12 12.68 -1.04
N LEU A 418 0.29 11.62 -1.75
CA LEU A 418 1.69 11.30 -2.05
C LEU A 418 1.86 10.60 -3.40
N MET A 419 1.07 11.04 -4.39
CA MET A 419 1.26 10.70 -5.79
C MET A 419 2.14 11.74 -6.51
N HIS A 420 3.42 11.76 -6.13
CA HIS A 420 4.60 11.89 -6.99
C HIS A 420 5.84 11.49 -6.20
#